data_AF-A0A6J1THV1-F1
#
_entry.id   AF-A0A6J1THV1-F1
#
_cell.length_a   1.000
_cell.length_b   1.000
_cell.length_c   1.000
_cell.angle_alpha   90.00
_cell.angle_beta   90.00
_cell.angle_gamma   90.00
#
_symmetry.space_group_name_H-M   'P 1'
#
loop_
_entity.id
_entity.type
_entity.pdbx_description
1 polymer ?
#
loop_
_entity_poly.entity_id
_entity_poly.type
_entity_poly.pdbx_seq_one_letter_code
_entity_poly.pdbx_strand_id
1 'polypeptide(L)'
;MYSNHSDGDLSSVLALFATLSNSELKEFLEDDAKLDTFLKDQKQIKGLEELETAKEMALASNRSLAEFNLSRQRELTEGKCRLQQVSEEGQKLLENIENIASQLKEKAGTTNAETVLALLQTSAAEMEEESEKVAERFLEGEIDIDSFLDQFQNTRKIMHLRRVKADKMSDLLTKQTSPQGGPAAAPAPYPTFPTGGSSYYPPAPPVGGAPYPMGPFNMPLPGGYPMPRY
;
A
#
# COMPACT_ATOMS: atom_id res chain seq x y z
N MET A 1 27.59 3.17 -43.54
CA MET A 1 28.97 3.42 -44.00
C MET A 1 29.74 2.13 -43.85
N TYR A 2 29.80 1.31 -44.90
CA TYR A 2 30.71 0.18 -44.94
C TYR A 2 31.91 0.65 -45.75
N SER A 3 32.96 1.10 -45.08
CA SER A 3 34.22 1.41 -45.77
C SER A 3 34.76 0.11 -46.37
N ASN A 4 35.24 0.16 -47.61
CA ASN A 4 35.93 -0.91 -48.32
C ASN A 4 37.23 -1.31 -47.59
N HIS A 5 37.11 -1.97 -46.44
CA HIS A 5 38.26 -2.53 -45.71
C HIS A 5 38.84 -3.76 -46.44
N SER A 6 38.02 -4.49 -47.19
CA SER A 6 38.41 -5.70 -47.92
C SER A 6 39.51 -5.50 -48.97
N ASP A 7 39.52 -4.37 -49.70
CA ASP A 7 40.51 -4.12 -50.76
C ASP A 7 41.91 -3.82 -50.21
N GLY A 8 41.99 -3.10 -49.08
CA GLY A 8 43.27 -2.80 -48.41
C GLY A 8 43.89 -4.03 -47.75
N ASP A 9 43.04 -4.87 -47.16
CA ASP A 9 43.49 -6.09 -46.47
C ASP A 9 43.98 -7.15 -47.46
N LEU A 10 43.27 -7.35 -48.58
CA LEU A 10 43.71 -8.24 -49.66
C LEU A 10 45.00 -7.74 -50.31
N SER A 11 45.13 -6.43 -50.53
CA SER A 11 46.34 -5.84 -51.11
C SER A 11 47.58 -6.07 -50.22
N SER A 12 47.42 -6.01 -48.90
CA SER A 12 48.52 -6.25 -47.96
C SER A 12 48.99 -7.71 -47.93
N VAL A 13 48.06 -8.66 -48.02
CA VAL A 13 48.36 -10.09 -48.09
C VAL A 13 49.02 -10.44 -49.44
N LEU A 14 48.52 -9.88 -50.55
CA LEU A 14 49.11 -10.06 -51.88
C LEU A 14 50.50 -9.44 -52.00
N ALA A 15 50.75 -8.30 -51.35
CA ALA A 15 52.07 -7.68 -51.28
C ALA A 15 53.07 -8.58 -50.54
N LEU A 16 52.63 -9.32 -49.52
CA LEU A 16 53.46 -10.28 -48.79
C LEU A 16 53.79 -11.49 -49.67
N PHE A 17 52.82 -12.01 -50.43
CA PHE A 17 53.06 -13.09 -51.40
C PHE A 17 54.04 -12.70 -52.51
N ALA A 18 54.06 -11.43 -52.92
CA ALA A 18 55.01 -10.91 -53.90
C ALA A 18 56.47 -10.90 -53.41
N THR A 19 56.70 -10.99 -52.09
CA THR A 19 58.05 -11.00 -51.49
C THR A 19 58.61 -12.41 -51.26
N LEU A 20 57.79 -13.45 -51.45
CA LEU A 20 58.18 -14.85 -51.25
C LEU A 20 58.93 -15.42 -52.46
N SER A 21 59.80 -16.39 -52.22
CA SER A 21 60.55 -17.07 -53.29
C SER A 21 59.68 -18.05 -54.09
N ASN A 22 60.10 -18.37 -55.32
CA ASN A 22 59.36 -19.27 -56.19
C ASN A 22 59.24 -20.70 -55.60
N SER A 23 60.22 -21.14 -54.81
CA SER A 23 60.18 -22.41 -54.08
C SER A 23 59.14 -22.42 -52.95
N GLU A 24 59.02 -21.33 -52.18
CA GLU A 24 58.03 -21.20 -51.09
C GLU A 24 56.60 -21.09 -51.64
N LEU A 25 56.42 -20.33 -52.72
CA LEU A 25 55.12 -20.25 -53.42
C LEU A 25 54.70 -21.59 -54.00
N LYS A 26 55.65 -22.40 -54.49
CA LYS A 26 55.37 -23.75 -54.98
C LYS A 26 55.03 -24.71 -53.84
N GLU A 27 55.69 -24.58 -52.71
CA GLU A 27 55.38 -25.35 -51.50
C GLU A 27 53.98 -25.03 -50.96
N PHE A 28 53.55 -23.77 -50.97
CA PHE A 28 52.18 -23.38 -50.63
C PHE A 28 51.12 -23.83 -51.64
N LEU A 29 51.50 -24.04 -52.91
CA LEU A 29 50.61 -24.62 -53.92
C LEU A 29 50.46 -26.14 -53.79
N GLU A 30 51.48 -26.81 -53.24
CA GLU A 30 51.51 -28.27 -53.06
C GLU A 30 50.95 -28.71 -51.69
N ASP A 31 50.91 -27.81 -50.69
CA ASP A 31 50.43 -28.07 -49.32
C ASP A 31 49.46 -26.97 -48.83
N ASP A 32 48.17 -27.22 -49.03
CA ASP A 32 47.09 -26.32 -48.61
C ASP A 32 47.07 -26.09 -47.09
N ALA A 33 47.54 -27.05 -46.27
CA ALA A 33 47.56 -26.89 -44.82
C ALA A 33 48.61 -25.85 -44.40
N LYS A 34 49.76 -25.81 -45.09
CA LYS A 34 50.77 -24.77 -44.86
C LYS A 34 50.26 -23.39 -45.28
N LEU A 35 49.57 -23.28 -46.42
CA LEU A 35 48.93 -22.04 -46.83
C LEU A 35 47.91 -21.55 -45.79
N ASP A 36 47.06 -22.44 -45.28
CA ASP A 36 46.05 -22.11 -44.27
C ASP A 36 46.68 -21.65 -42.95
N THR A 37 47.77 -22.28 -42.50
CA THR A 37 48.51 -21.81 -41.31
C THR A 37 49.14 -20.43 -41.53
N PHE A 38 49.74 -20.19 -42.70
CA PHE A 38 50.33 -18.90 -43.03
C PHE A 38 49.29 -17.79 -43.12
N LEU A 39 48.10 -18.09 -43.66
CA LEU A 39 46.97 -17.17 -43.72
C LEU A 39 46.39 -16.90 -42.33
N LYS A 40 46.19 -17.93 -41.50
CA LYS A 40 45.79 -17.77 -40.09
C LYS A 40 46.78 -16.95 -39.29
N ASP A 41 48.06 -16.96 -39.68
CA ASP A 41 49.07 -16.14 -39.01
C ASP A 41 49.05 -14.66 -39.39
N GLN A 42 48.36 -14.29 -40.46
CA GLN A 42 48.21 -12.89 -40.88
C GLN A 42 47.41 -12.09 -39.85
N LYS A 43 47.90 -10.87 -39.57
CA LYS A 43 47.32 -9.96 -38.58
C LYS A 43 45.84 -9.66 -38.85
N GLN A 44 45.45 -9.61 -40.12
CA GLN A 44 44.10 -9.34 -40.57
C GLN A 44 43.15 -10.50 -40.26
N ILE A 45 43.59 -11.74 -40.52
CA ILE A 45 42.79 -12.94 -40.25
C ILE A 45 42.66 -13.19 -38.74
N LYS A 46 43.75 -12.99 -37.98
CA LYS A 46 43.70 -12.99 -36.50
C LYS A 46 42.74 -11.93 -35.94
N GLY A 47 42.78 -10.71 -36.49
CA GLY A 47 41.87 -9.64 -36.09
C GLY A 47 40.40 -9.94 -36.39
N LEU A 48 40.10 -10.68 -37.47
CA LEU A 48 38.75 -11.15 -37.76
C LEU A 48 38.29 -12.23 -36.77
N GLU A 49 39.16 -13.18 -36.41
CA GLU A 49 38.86 -14.20 -35.41
C GLU A 49 38.64 -13.60 -34.01
N GLU A 50 39.47 -12.63 -33.62
CA GLU A 50 39.27 -11.84 -32.38
C GLU A 50 37.94 -11.07 -32.40
N LEU A 51 37.56 -10.51 -33.54
CA LEU A 51 36.28 -9.82 -33.69
C LEU A 51 35.09 -10.78 -33.63
N GLU A 52 35.21 -11.97 -34.23
CA GLU A 52 34.18 -13.00 -34.21
C GLU A 52 33.99 -13.54 -32.79
N THR A 53 35.07 -13.85 -32.08
CA THR A 53 35.01 -14.25 -30.67
C THR A 53 34.45 -13.14 -29.78
N ALA A 54 34.84 -11.88 -29.99
CA ALA A 54 34.26 -10.74 -29.27
C ALA A 54 32.75 -10.58 -29.53
N LYS A 55 32.32 -10.78 -30.78
CA LYS A 55 30.90 -10.79 -31.16
C LYS A 55 30.15 -11.94 -30.47
N GLU A 56 30.69 -13.15 -30.46
CA GLU A 56 30.08 -14.30 -29.78
C GLU A 56 29.96 -14.06 -28.27
N MET A 57 31.01 -13.55 -27.63
CA MET A 57 30.98 -13.17 -26.22
C MET A 57 29.92 -12.09 -25.94
N ALA A 58 29.82 -11.06 -26.79
CA ALA A 58 28.82 -10.02 -26.66
C ALA A 58 27.39 -10.55 -26.84
N LEU A 59 27.18 -11.46 -27.80
CA LEU A 59 25.88 -12.11 -28.02
C LEU A 59 25.49 -13.01 -26.83
N ALA A 60 26.42 -13.80 -26.32
CA ALA A 60 26.20 -14.65 -25.15
C ALA A 60 25.87 -13.82 -23.91
N SER A 61 26.59 -12.72 -23.69
CA SER A 61 26.35 -11.77 -22.60
C SER A 61 24.98 -11.08 -22.72
N ASN A 62 24.65 -10.57 -23.91
CA ASN A 62 23.36 -9.94 -24.17
C ASN A 62 22.20 -10.93 -23.97
N ARG A 63 22.35 -12.16 -24.46
CA ARG A 63 21.37 -13.23 -24.24
C ARG A 63 21.17 -13.54 -22.77
N SER A 64 22.26 -13.69 -22.01
CA SER A 64 22.19 -13.96 -20.57
C SER A 64 21.49 -12.82 -19.83
N LEU A 65 21.78 -11.57 -20.19
CA LEU A 65 21.14 -10.40 -19.60
C LEU A 65 19.65 -10.30 -19.97
N ALA A 66 19.30 -10.62 -21.22
CA ALA A 66 17.91 -10.66 -21.66
C ALA A 66 17.12 -11.74 -20.90
N GLU A 67 17.67 -12.94 -20.76
CA GLU A 67 17.05 -14.04 -20.00
C GLU A 67 16.88 -13.66 -18.51
N PHE A 68 17.88 -13.01 -17.90
CA PHE A 68 17.78 -12.48 -16.54
C PHE A 68 16.74 -11.36 -16.40
N ASN A 69 16.70 -10.42 -17.34
CA ASN A 69 15.70 -9.35 -17.34
C ASN A 69 14.28 -9.90 -17.50
N LEU A 70 14.08 -10.92 -18.33
CA LEU A 70 12.80 -11.58 -18.49
C LEU A 70 12.36 -12.31 -17.21
N SER A 71 13.27 -12.99 -16.51
CA SER A 71 12.95 -13.64 -15.24
C SER A 71 12.58 -12.61 -14.16
N ARG A 72 13.34 -11.51 -14.06
CA ARG A 72 13.04 -10.39 -13.15
C ARG A 72 11.73 -9.70 -13.48
N GLN A 73 11.42 -9.50 -14.76
CA GLN A 73 10.17 -8.88 -15.18
C GLN A 73 8.97 -9.71 -14.73
N ARG A 74 9.03 -11.04 -14.87
CA ARG A 74 7.97 -11.94 -14.39
C ARG A 74 7.71 -11.76 -12.90
N GLU A 75 8.76 -11.81 -12.08
CA GLU A 75 8.64 -11.63 -10.63
C GLU A 75 8.12 -10.23 -10.25
N LEU A 76 8.56 -9.19 -10.96
CA LEU A 76 8.08 -7.83 -10.77
C LEU A 76 6.57 -7.72 -11.09
N THR A 77 6.13 -8.35 -12.18
CA THR A 77 4.71 -8.33 -12.57
C THR A 77 3.83 -9.07 -11.56
N GLU A 78 4.30 -10.22 -11.06
CA GLU A 78 3.60 -10.97 -10.03
C GLU A 78 3.52 -10.19 -8.71
N GLY A 79 4.63 -9.59 -8.28
CA GLY A 79 4.67 -8.72 -7.10
C GLY A 79 3.75 -7.51 -7.21
N LYS A 80 3.70 -6.86 -8.38
CA LYS A 80 2.77 -5.74 -8.64
C LYS A 80 1.31 -6.20 -8.59
N CYS A 81 0.99 -7.33 -9.19
CA CYS A 81 -0.36 -7.90 -9.17
C CYS A 81 -0.80 -8.22 -7.75
N ARG A 82 0.07 -8.86 -6.95
CA ARG A 82 -0.21 -9.16 -5.54
C ARG A 82 -0.37 -7.90 -4.70
N LEU A 83 0.48 -6.90 -4.90
CA LEU A 83 0.36 -5.61 -4.20
C LEU A 83 -0.97 -4.93 -4.53
N GLN A 84 -1.34 -4.90 -5.81
CA GLN A 84 -2.61 -4.34 -6.25
C GLN A 84 -3.78 -5.09 -5.61
N GLN A 85 -3.77 -6.42 -5.61
CA GLN A 85 -4.80 -7.24 -4.99
C GLN A 85 -4.95 -6.91 -3.49
N VAL A 86 -3.85 -6.90 -2.74
CA VAL A 86 -3.88 -6.59 -1.30
C VAL A 86 -4.33 -5.15 -1.05
N SER A 87 -3.95 -4.20 -1.91
CA SER A 87 -4.41 -2.81 -1.83
C SER A 87 -5.92 -2.69 -2.07
N GLU A 88 -6.46 -3.42 -3.04
CA GLU A 88 -7.90 -3.44 -3.35
C GLU A 88 -8.69 -4.12 -2.22
N GLU A 89 -8.18 -5.21 -1.65
CA GLU A 89 -8.76 -5.87 -0.47
C GLU A 89 -8.76 -4.93 0.74
N GLY A 90 -7.66 -4.23 0.99
CA GLY A 90 -7.55 -3.22 2.04
C GLY A 90 -8.55 -2.08 1.85
N GLN A 91 -8.69 -1.58 0.62
CA GLN A 91 -9.66 -0.52 0.30
C GLN A 91 -11.10 -0.96 0.55
N LYS A 92 -11.48 -2.18 0.15
CA LYS A 92 -12.80 -2.76 0.43
C LYS A 92 -13.05 -2.89 1.93
N LEU A 93 -12.03 -3.28 2.69
CA LEU A 93 -12.14 -3.40 4.14
C LEU A 93 -12.33 -2.04 4.81
N LEU A 94 -11.62 -1.01 4.35
CA LEU A 94 -11.81 0.37 4.82
C LEU A 94 -13.22 0.88 4.50
N GLU A 95 -13.71 0.67 3.28
CA GLU A 95 -15.08 1.04 2.89
C GLU A 95 -16.12 0.33 3.75
N ASN A 96 -15.93 -0.96 4.04
CA ASN A 96 -16.79 -1.72 4.95
C ASN A 96 -16.77 -1.15 6.38
N ILE A 97 -15.60 -0.79 6.90
CA ILE A 97 -15.46 -0.18 8.22
C ILE A 97 -16.17 1.18 8.25
N GLU A 98 -16.00 2.00 7.22
CA GLU A 98 -16.66 3.31 7.11
C GLU A 98 -18.19 3.17 7.06
N ASN A 99 -18.69 2.19 6.31
CA ASN A 99 -20.12 1.87 6.25
C ASN A 99 -20.65 1.39 7.61
N ILE A 100 -19.94 0.50 8.30
CA ILE A 100 -20.33 0.05 9.66
C ILE A 100 -20.31 1.22 10.65
N ALA A 101 -19.30 2.08 10.57
CA ALA A 101 -19.17 3.26 11.43
C ALA A 101 -20.30 4.27 11.17
N SER A 102 -20.67 4.50 9.91
CA SER A 102 -21.78 5.40 9.57
C SER A 102 -23.12 4.86 10.04
N GLN A 103 -23.39 3.56 9.86
CA GLN A 103 -24.58 2.90 10.40
C GLN A 103 -24.64 2.94 11.94
N LEU A 104 -23.50 2.74 12.60
CA LEU A 104 -23.42 2.87 14.06
C LEU A 104 -23.69 4.31 14.50
N LYS A 105 -23.16 5.31 13.80
CA LYS A 105 -23.40 6.71 14.08
C LYS A 105 -24.86 7.11 13.86
N GLU A 106 -25.50 6.60 12.80
CA GLU A 106 -26.93 6.80 12.55
C GLU A 106 -27.77 6.21 13.67
N LYS A 107 -27.54 4.93 14.03
CA LYS A 107 -28.25 4.26 15.12
C LYS A 107 -28.03 4.98 16.45
N ALA A 108 -26.77 5.27 16.80
CA ALA A 108 -26.43 6.00 18.03
C ALA A 108 -27.02 7.41 18.06
N GLY A 109 -27.11 8.10 16.91
CA GLY A 109 -27.75 9.40 16.78
C GLY A 109 -29.27 9.36 16.99
N THR A 110 -29.94 8.30 16.53
CA THR A 110 -31.39 8.11 16.76
C THR A 110 -31.73 7.63 18.17
N THR A 111 -30.78 7.01 18.88
CA THR A 111 -30.98 6.43 20.21
C THR A 111 -29.97 6.96 21.23
N ASN A 112 -29.74 8.28 21.27
CA ASN A 112 -29.02 8.85 22.40
C ASN A 112 -29.84 8.58 23.67
N ALA A 113 -29.20 8.02 24.71
CA ALA A 113 -29.85 7.65 25.96
C ALA A 113 -30.51 8.86 26.65
N GLU A 114 -29.95 10.06 26.48
CA GLU A 114 -30.54 11.32 26.95
C GLU A 114 -31.85 11.65 26.21
N THR A 115 -31.90 11.43 24.89
CA THR A 115 -33.11 11.62 24.10
C THR A 115 -34.19 10.63 24.50
N VAL A 116 -33.82 9.36 24.76
CA VAL A 116 -34.76 8.34 25.24
C VAL A 116 -35.30 8.70 26.63
N LEU A 117 -34.44 9.20 27.53
CA LEU A 117 -34.86 9.67 28.86
C LEU A 117 -35.86 10.82 28.73
N ALA A 118 -35.56 11.83 27.92
CA ALA A 118 -36.44 12.98 27.70
C ALA A 118 -37.81 12.53 27.14
N LEU A 119 -37.82 11.66 26.13
CA LEU A 119 -39.07 11.11 25.56
C LEU A 119 -39.88 10.34 26.61
N LEU A 120 -39.22 9.58 27.48
CA LEU A 120 -39.88 8.82 28.53
C LEU A 120 -40.49 9.73 29.60
N GLN A 121 -39.82 10.83 29.95
CA GLN A 121 -40.32 11.86 30.87
C GLN A 121 -41.53 12.58 30.26
N THR A 122 -41.45 13.02 29.00
CA THR A 122 -42.57 13.64 28.30
C THR A 122 -43.77 12.69 28.25
N SER A 123 -43.55 11.43 27.86
CA SER A 123 -44.63 10.44 27.79
C SER A 123 -45.18 10.01 29.16
N ALA A 124 -44.45 10.24 30.25
CA ALA A 124 -44.99 10.09 31.60
C ALA A 124 -45.88 11.29 31.97
N ALA A 125 -45.44 12.51 31.65
CA ALA A 125 -46.21 13.74 31.88
C ALA A 125 -47.51 13.77 31.06
N GLU A 126 -47.48 13.32 29.79
CA GLU A 126 -48.68 13.18 28.95
C GLU A 126 -49.72 12.24 29.58
N MET A 127 -49.29 11.12 30.16
CA MET A 127 -50.21 10.19 30.85
C MET A 127 -50.71 10.75 32.17
N GLU A 128 -49.89 11.57 32.85
CA GLU A 128 -50.34 12.29 34.05
C GLU A 128 -51.48 13.26 33.69
N GLU A 129 -51.29 14.07 32.65
CA GLU A 129 -52.33 14.97 32.12
C GLU A 129 -53.57 14.20 31.64
N GLU A 130 -53.41 13.09 30.92
CA GLU A 130 -54.54 12.24 30.50
C GLU A 130 -55.31 11.69 31.71
N SER A 131 -54.59 11.26 32.75
CA SER A 131 -55.24 10.78 33.97
C SER A 131 -55.98 11.89 34.72
N GLU A 132 -55.50 13.12 34.66
CA GLU A 132 -56.19 14.30 35.21
C GLU A 132 -57.45 14.61 34.41
N LYS A 133 -57.41 14.58 33.08
CA LYS A 133 -58.61 14.73 32.23
C LYS A 133 -59.66 13.66 32.53
N VAL A 134 -59.25 12.41 32.72
CA VAL A 134 -60.18 11.33 33.11
C VAL A 134 -60.81 11.63 34.49
N ALA A 135 -60.06 12.18 35.44
CA ALA A 135 -60.58 12.57 36.74
C ALA A 135 -61.54 13.77 36.66
N GLU A 136 -61.22 14.78 35.87
CA GLU A 136 -62.08 15.95 35.63
C GLU A 136 -63.43 15.54 35.04
N ARG A 137 -63.41 14.73 33.98
CA ARG A 137 -64.63 14.21 33.33
C ARG A 137 -65.52 13.41 34.28
N PHE A 138 -64.93 12.68 35.23
CA PHE A 138 -65.69 11.99 36.27
C PHE A 138 -66.34 12.97 37.25
N LEU A 139 -65.62 14.01 37.69
CA LEU A 139 -66.15 15.04 38.59
C LEU A 139 -67.26 15.88 37.95
N GLU A 140 -67.18 16.08 36.64
CA GLU A 140 -68.21 16.74 35.82
C GLU A 140 -69.42 15.83 35.55
N GLY A 141 -69.33 14.54 35.88
CA GLY A 141 -70.39 13.55 35.68
C GLY A 141 -70.53 13.07 34.23
N GLU A 142 -69.51 13.27 33.38
CA GLU A 142 -69.53 12.82 31.99
C GLU A 142 -69.32 11.30 31.84
N ILE A 143 -68.66 10.67 32.81
CA ILE A 143 -68.37 9.23 32.84
C ILE A 143 -68.84 8.60 34.15
N ASP A 144 -69.22 7.33 34.07
CA ASP A 144 -69.64 6.52 35.21
C ASP A 144 -68.44 5.96 36.00
N ILE A 145 -68.71 5.46 37.20
CA ILE A 145 -67.66 5.03 38.13
C ILE A 145 -66.85 3.84 37.61
N ASP A 146 -67.48 2.90 36.91
CA ASP A 146 -66.80 1.70 36.41
C ASP A 146 -65.83 2.08 35.28
N SER A 147 -66.25 2.96 34.38
CA SER A 147 -65.41 3.51 33.30
C SER A 147 -64.26 4.36 33.83
N PHE A 148 -64.52 5.19 34.85
CA PHE A 148 -63.48 5.97 35.52
C PHE A 148 -62.41 5.06 36.13
N LEU A 149 -62.80 4.01 36.88
CA LEU A 149 -61.86 3.13 37.54
C LEU A 149 -60.96 2.39 36.55
N ASP A 150 -61.52 1.88 35.44
CA ASP A 150 -60.73 1.16 34.43
C ASP A 150 -59.71 2.09 33.75
N GLN A 151 -60.16 3.25 33.25
CA GLN A 151 -59.29 4.20 32.55
C GLN A 151 -58.25 4.82 33.49
N PHE A 152 -58.67 5.33 34.65
CA PHE A 152 -57.79 6.03 35.57
C PHE A 152 -56.70 5.11 36.14
N GLN A 153 -57.07 3.90 36.55
CA GLN A 153 -56.09 2.94 37.08
C GLN A 153 -55.09 2.52 36.00
N ASN A 154 -55.55 2.25 34.77
CA ASN A 154 -54.67 1.86 33.68
C ASN A 154 -53.69 2.99 33.33
N THR A 155 -54.19 4.21 33.15
CA THR A 155 -53.36 5.38 32.81
C THR A 155 -52.36 5.70 33.93
N ARG A 156 -52.79 5.72 35.21
CA ARG A 156 -51.88 5.95 36.35
C ARG A 156 -50.84 4.84 36.50
N LYS A 157 -51.20 3.58 36.25
CA LYS A 157 -50.25 2.45 36.26
C LYS A 157 -49.16 2.65 35.21
N ILE A 158 -49.52 2.99 33.98
CA ILE A 158 -48.55 3.24 32.90
C ILE A 158 -47.67 4.46 33.22
N MET A 159 -48.27 5.55 33.70
CA MET A 159 -47.54 6.76 34.12
C MET A 159 -46.48 6.43 35.18
N HIS A 160 -46.86 5.76 36.27
CA HIS A 160 -45.93 5.39 37.34
C HIS A 160 -44.82 4.46 36.85
N LEU A 161 -45.14 3.49 35.97
CA LEU A 161 -44.13 2.63 35.36
C LEU A 161 -43.13 3.42 34.51
N ARG A 162 -43.59 4.39 33.71
CA ARG A 162 -42.71 5.23 32.89
C ARG A 162 -41.85 6.15 33.76
N ARG A 163 -42.42 6.74 34.82
CA ARG A 163 -41.70 7.57 35.79
C ARG A 163 -40.58 6.80 36.49
N VAL A 164 -40.87 5.61 37.02
CA VAL A 164 -39.86 4.74 37.65
C VAL A 164 -38.76 4.34 36.65
N LYS A 165 -39.13 4.04 35.40
CA LYS A 165 -38.14 3.74 34.35
C LYS A 165 -37.27 4.95 34.02
N ALA A 166 -37.83 6.15 33.98
CA ALA A 166 -37.10 7.39 33.76
C ALA A 166 -36.12 7.65 34.91
N ASP A 167 -36.57 7.54 36.16
CA ASP A 167 -35.73 7.72 37.35
C ASP A 167 -34.55 6.73 37.34
N LYS A 168 -34.80 5.46 37.00
CA LYS A 168 -33.74 4.46 36.91
C LYS A 168 -32.78 4.70 35.77
N MET A 169 -33.26 5.18 34.62
CA MET A 169 -32.39 5.56 33.51
C MET A 169 -31.54 6.78 33.86
N SER A 170 -32.08 7.79 34.55
CA SER A 170 -31.30 8.92 35.04
C SER A 170 -30.23 8.48 36.05
N ASP A 171 -30.56 7.59 36.99
CA ASP A 171 -29.59 7.03 37.95
C ASP A 171 -28.40 6.39 37.22
N LEU A 172 -28.66 5.61 36.16
CA LEU A 172 -27.64 4.94 35.36
C LEU A 172 -26.75 5.92 34.59
N LEU A 173 -27.34 6.96 33.98
CA LEU A 173 -26.61 8.00 33.25
C LEU A 173 -25.74 8.83 34.19
N THR A 174 -26.25 9.21 35.36
CA THR A 174 -25.47 9.93 36.39
C THR A 174 -24.33 9.08 36.96
N LYS A 175 -24.55 7.77 37.13
CA LYS A 175 -23.51 6.85 37.61
C LYS A 175 -22.42 6.59 36.56
N GLN A 176 -22.75 6.56 35.27
CA GLN A 176 -21.75 6.49 34.19
C GLN A 176 -20.89 7.74 34.09
N THR A 177 -21.47 8.90 34.37
CA THR A 177 -20.80 10.21 34.29
C THR A 177 -20.05 10.60 35.55
N SER A 178 -20.28 9.89 36.66
CA SER A 178 -19.51 10.03 37.90
C SER A 178 -18.24 9.17 37.85
N PRO A 179 -17.03 9.72 37.71
CA PRO A 179 -15.81 8.98 37.94
C PRO A 179 -15.73 8.70 39.44
N GLN A 180 -16.27 7.56 39.88
CA GLN A 180 -16.03 7.08 41.23
C GLN A 180 -14.53 6.79 41.33
N GLY A 181 -13.83 7.70 42.00
CA GLY A 181 -12.37 7.76 42.09
C GLY A 181 -11.75 6.48 42.65
N GLY A 182 -11.12 5.72 41.76
CA GLY A 182 -9.79 5.18 42.02
C GLY A 182 -8.78 6.08 41.29
N PRO A 183 -7.51 6.16 41.72
CA PRO A 183 -6.51 6.91 40.96
C PRO A 183 -6.46 6.29 39.56
N ALA A 184 -6.91 7.06 38.56
CA ALA A 184 -6.71 6.74 37.17
C ALA A 184 -5.20 6.74 36.94
N ALA A 185 -4.59 5.57 37.01
CA ALA A 185 -3.29 5.36 36.41
C ALA A 185 -3.44 5.77 34.95
N ALA A 186 -2.72 6.83 34.57
CA ALA A 186 -2.59 7.23 33.18
C ALA A 186 -2.32 5.98 32.32
N PRO A 187 -2.87 5.87 31.10
CA PRO A 187 -2.49 4.79 30.22
C PRO A 187 -0.97 4.85 30.06
N ALA A 188 -0.30 3.80 30.54
CA ALA A 188 1.13 3.67 30.42
C ALA A 188 1.50 3.89 28.95
N PRO A 189 2.48 4.75 28.63
CA PRO A 189 2.95 4.85 27.27
C PRO A 189 3.40 3.44 26.85
N TYR A 190 2.92 3.02 25.68
CA TYR A 190 3.29 1.78 25.01
C TYR A 190 4.79 1.48 25.22
N PRO A 191 5.18 0.21 25.44
CA PRO A 191 6.59 -0.11 25.61
C PRO A 191 7.33 0.30 24.33
N THR A 192 8.12 1.35 24.44
CA THR A 192 9.13 1.69 23.45
C THR A 192 10.12 0.53 23.42
N PHE A 193 10.08 -0.22 22.33
CA PHE A 193 11.13 -1.17 22.00
C PHE A 193 12.48 -0.44 22.09
N PRO A 194 13.52 -1.03 22.70
CA PRO A 194 14.82 -0.39 22.76
C PRO A 194 15.36 -0.32 21.33
N THR A 195 15.24 0.85 20.73
CA THR A 195 16.06 1.26 19.59
C THR A 195 17.47 1.44 20.12
N GLY A 196 18.15 0.30 20.30
CA GLY A 196 19.59 0.24 20.42
C GLY A 196 20.16 0.87 19.16
N GLY A 197 20.60 2.11 19.29
CA GLY A 197 21.40 2.80 18.30
C GLY A 197 22.67 2.01 18.05
N SER A 198 22.61 1.09 17.10
CA SER A 198 23.78 0.57 16.40
C SER A 198 23.77 1.25 15.04
N SER A 199 24.39 2.43 15.00
CA SER A 199 24.87 3.02 13.74
C SER A 199 25.95 2.10 13.19
N TYR A 200 25.54 1.07 12.46
CA TYR A 200 26.45 0.32 11.59
C TYR A 200 26.83 1.22 10.42
N TYR A 201 27.88 2.01 10.62
CA TYR A 201 28.66 2.54 9.51
C TYR A 201 29.45 1.38 8.89
N PRO A 202 29.36 1.15 7.56
CA PRO A 202 30.28 0.25 6.89
C PRO A 202 31.71 0.83 6.93
N PRO A 203 32.75 0.00 7.06
CA PRO A 203 34.13 0.48 7.09
C PRO A 203 34.50 1.11 5.73
N ALA A 204 35.11 2.29 5.80
CA ALA A 204 35.62 3.00 4.63
C ALA A 204 36.72 2.20 3.92
N PRO A 205 36.78 2.23 2.57
CA PRO A 205 37.90 1.66 1.83
C PRO A 205 39.16 2.53 1.95
N PRO A 206 40.36 1.97 1.73
CA PRO A 206 41.61 2.73 1.74
C PRO A 206 41.64 3.75 0.62
N VAL A 207 42.19 4.92 0.93
CA VAL A 207 42.35 6.09 0.08
C VAL A 207 43.09 5.74 -1.23
N GLY A 208 42.43 5.94 -2.37
CA GLY A 208 43.06 5.86 -3.69
C GLY A 208 42.07 6.04 -4.86
N GLY A 209 41.87 7.29 -5.29
CA GLY A 209 41.46 7.61 -6.67
C GLY A 209 40.03 8.12 -6.92
N ALA A 210 39.99 9.31 -7.55
CA ALA A 210 38.89 9.97 -8.28
C ALA A 210 37.78 10.75 -7.50
N PRO A 211 37.50 12.02 -7.86
CA PRO A 211 36.46 12.83 -7.22
C PRO A 211 35.11 12.60 -7.90
N TYR A 212 34.08 12.24 -7.13
CA TYR A 212 32.68 12.31 -7.59
C TYR A 212 32.05 13.63 -7.14
N PRO A 213 31.22 14.27 -7.99
CA PRO A 213 30.61 15.55 -7.67
C PRO A 213 29.51 15.38 -6.62
N MET A 214 29.72 15.96 -5.45
CA MET A 214 28.69 16.12 -4.42
C MET A 214 27.77 17.28 -4.81
N GLY A 215 26.66 16.96 -5.47
CA GLY A 215 25.53 17.87 -5.68
C GLY A 215 24.33 17.47 -4.82
N PRO A 216 23.46 18.41 -4.41
CA PRO A 216 22.31 18.11 -3.57
C PRO A 216 21.29 17.23 -4.31
N PHE A 217 20.93 16.10 -3.71
CA PHE A 217 19.86 15.21 -4.16
C PHE A 217 18.50 15.90 -4.06
N ASN A 218 18.04 16.53 -5.15
CA ASN A 218 16.70 17.07 -5.27
C ASN A 218 15.83 16.08 -6.06
N MET A 219 15.30 15.06 -5.39
CA MET A 219 14.31 14.16 -6.00
C MET A 219 12.91 14.79 -5.86
N PRO A 220 12.12 14.93 -6.95
CA PRO A 220 10.76 15.45 -6.85
C PRO A 220 9.82 14.40 -6.25
N LEU A 221 9.14 14.76 -5.16
CA LEU A 221 8.07 13.95 -4.56
C LEU A 221 6.89 13.79 -5.56
N PRO A 222 6.25 12.62 -5.66
CA PRO A 222 4.98 12.46 -6.35
C PRO A 222 3.88 13.27 -5.64
N GLY A 223 3.10 14.01 -6.44
CA GLY A 223 2.18 15.05 -5.99
C GLY A 223 1.12 14.61 -4.98
N GLY A 224 0.99 15.41 -3.92
CA GLY A 224 -0.16 15.38 -3.02
C GLY A 224 -1.38 16.01 -3.69
N TYR A 225 -2.51 15.32 -3.62
CA TYR A 225 -3.81 15.84 -4.05
C TYR A 225 -4.28 16.96 -3.11
N PRO A 226 -4.81 18.09 -3.62
CA PRO A 226 -5.37 19.14 -2.78
C PRO A 226 -6.75 18.72 -2.25
N MET A 227 -6.92 18.82 -0.93
CA MET A 227 -8.22 18.69 -0.25
C MET A 227 -9.11 19.91 -0.57
N PRO A 228 -10.44 19.74 -0.71
CA PRO A 228 -11.36 20.86 -0.91
C PRO A 228 -11.47 21.69 0.38
N ARG A 229 -11.34 23.01 0.25
CA ARG A 229 -11.76 23.94 1.31
C ARG A 229 -13.25 24.23 1.13
N TYR A 230 -13.98 24.13 2.24
CA TYR A 230 -15.33 24.67 2.42
C TYR A 230 -15.36 26.18 2.15
#